data_AF-A0A4R4TQ46-F1
#
_entry.id   AF-A0A4R4TQ46-F1
#
_cell.length_a   1.000
_cell.length_b   1.000
_cell.length_c   1.000
_cell.angle_alpha   90.00
_cell.angle_beta   90.00
_cell.angle_gamma   90.00
#
_symmetry.space_group_name_H-M   'P 1'
#
loop_
_entity.id
_entity.type
_entity.pdbx_description
1 polymer ?
#
loop_
_entity_poly.entity_id
_entity_poly.type
_entity_poly.pdbx_seq_one_letter_code
_entity_poly.pdbx_strand_id
1 'polypeptide(L)'
;MMSQLRMIDSAPRAETGQTTFVRASGWDGMPEIWYRDRYLFTPENANGLMRLDLTYCQYIDTLRATKGTLGWPLLYGDILLRGKVFHEYVLNLRKMLEIFPQEFPGYDYAELNGRLAERL
;
A
#
# COMPACT_ATOMS: atom_id res chain seq x y z
N MET A 1 17.95 -9.85 3.87
CA MET A 1 16.59 -9.32 3.66
C MET A 1 16.29 -9.04 2.19
N MET A 2 17.02 -8.14 1.50
CA MET A 2 16.71 -7.78 0.10
C MET A 2 16.79 -8.92 -0.92
N SER A 3 17.73 -9.86 -0.78
CA SER A 3 17.90 -10.99 -1.72
C SER A 3 16.68 -11.94 -1.82
N GLN A 4 15.78 -11.89 -0.83
CA GLN A 4 14.57 -12.70 -0.76
C GLN A 4 13.32 -11.97 -1.26
N LEU A 5 13.43 -10.67 -1.56
CA LEU A 5 12.32 -9.89 -2.11
C LEU A 5 12.19 -10.17 -3.60
N ARG A 6 10.95 -10.36 -4.06
CA ARG A 6 10.58 -10.45 -5.46
C ARG A 6 9.57 -9.35 -5.76
N MET A 7 9.88 -8.49 -6.71
CA MET A 7 8.98 -7.43 -7.13
C MET A 7 7.72 -8.03 -7.75
N ILE A 8 6.54 -7.57 -7.33
CA ILE A 8 5.24 -8.04 -7.85
C ILE A 8 4.43 -6.91 -8.48
N ASP A 9 4.74 -5.66 -8.12
CA ASP A 9 4.07 -4.48 -8.66
C ASP A 9 5.01 -3.26 -8.59
N SER A 10 4.88 -2.39 -9.57
CA SER A 10 5.55 -1.10 -9.63
C SER A 10 4.59 -0.08 -10.26
N ALA A 11 4.31 1.02 -9.57
CA ALA A 11 3.46 2.06 -10.14
C ALA A 11 4.19 2.73 -11.34
N PRO A 12 3.63 2.67 -12.57
CA PRO A 12 4.34 3.12 -13.77
C PRO A 12 4.32 4.65 -13.96
N ARG A 13 3.48 5.38 -13.21
CA ARG A 13 3.28 6.82 -13.41
C ARG A 13 4.07 7.63 -12.39
N ALA A 14 5.14 8.26 -12.91
CA ALA A 14 6.04 9.22 -12.27
C ALA A 14 6.87 8.65 -11.11
N GLU A 15 8.19 8.67 -11.27
CA GLU A 15 9.32 8.87 -10.32
C GLU A 15 9.07 8.92 -8.79
N THR A 16 8.09 8.20 -8.28
CA THR A 16 7.73 8.11 -6.86
C THR A 16 8.52 7.02 -6.17
N GLY A 17 9.09 6.07 -6.94
CA GLY A 17 9.88 4.95 -6.43
C GLY A 17 9.02 3.89 -5.74
N GLN A 18 7.70 3.88 -5.99
CA GLN A 18 6.77 2.95 -5.37
C GLN A 18 6.94 1.55 -5.94
N THR A 19 7.21 0.59 -5.06
CA THR A 19 7.39 -0.79 -5.45
C THR A 19 6.85 -1.72 -4.39
N THR A 20 6.09 -2.72 -4.80
CA THR A 20 5.62 -3.78 -3.92
C THR A 20 6.39 -5.07 -4.20
N PHE A 21 6.77 -5.74 -3.13
CA PHE A 21 7.51 -6.99 -3.14
C PHE A 21 6.74 -8.05 -2.37
N VAL A 22 6.90 -9.30 -2.79
CA VAL A 22 6.63 -10.46 -1.97
C VAL A 22 7.95 -10.98 -1.41
N ARG A 23 7.98 -11.29 -0.11
CA ARG A 23 9.05 -12.05 0.53
C ARG A 23 8.55 -13.46 0.76
N ALA A 24 9.14 -14.43 0.09
CA ALA A 24 8.93 -15.82 0.46
C ALA A 24 9.60 -16.05 1.82
N SER A 25 8.80 -16.31 2.84
CA SER A 25 9.27 -16.98 4.05
C SER A 25 9.63 -18.43 3.67
N GLY A 26 10.47 -19.13 4.43
CA GLY A 26 10.84 -20.52 4.12
C GLY A 26 9.64 -21.48 4.04
N TRP A 27 9.89 -22.78 3.94
CA TRP A 27 8.88 -23.81 3.66
C TRP A 27 7.62 -23.77 4.55
N ASP A 28 7.74 -23.24 5.78
CA ASP A 28 6.67 -23.19 6.79
C ASP A 28 6.07 -21.79 7.02
N GLY A 29 6.56 -20.76 6.32
CA GLY A 29 6.16 -19.38 6.56
C GLY A 29 5.21 -18.83 5.51
N MET A 30 4.20 -18.06 5.95
CA MET A 30 3.36 -17.32 5.01
C MET A 30 4.18 -16.24 4.28
N PRO A 31 3.91 -16.02 2.98
CA PRO A 31 4.56 -14.95 2.23
C PRO A 31 4.16 -13.59 2.80
N GLU A 32 5.14 -12.70 2.94
CA GLU A 32 4.92 -11.34 3.43
C GLU A 32 4.90 -10.35 2.26
N ILE A 33 4.07 -9.33 2.37
CA ILE A 33 4.04 -8.22 1.42
C ILE A 33 4.83 -7.04 1.99
N TRP A 34 5.74 -6.52 1.18
CA TRP A 34 6.61 -5.40 1.53
C TRP A 34 6.43 -4.28 0.52
N TYR A 35 6.34 -3.05 1.00
CA TYR A 35 6.14 -1.86 0.20
C TYR A 35 7.33 -0.92 0.36
N ARG A 36 7.77 -0.32 -0.74
CA ARG A 36 8.82 0.69 -0.77
C ARG A 36 8.27 1.98 -1.32
N ASP A 37 8.64 3.09 -0.67
CA ASP A 37 8.30 4.44 -1.10
C ASP A 37 9.39 5.42 -0.63
N ARG A 38 9.63 6.48 -1.41
CA ARG A 38 10.65 7.50 -1.09
C ARG A 38 10.42 8.22 0.24
N TYR A 39 9.18 8.29 0.72
CA TYR A 39 8.84 8.94 1.99
C TYR A 39 9.01 8.02 3.20
N LEU A 40 9.34 6.75 3.00
CA LEU A 40 9.62 5.80 4.08
C LEU A 40 11.10 5.78 4.49
N PHE A 41 11.96 6.51 3.78
CA PHE A 41 13.36 6.60 4.13
C PHE A 41 13.55 7.48 5.37
N THR A 42 14.00 6.85 6.45
CA THR A 42 14.41 7.50 7.69
C THR A 42 15.79 6.97 8.10
N PRO A 43 16.49 7.61 9.07
CA PRO A 43 17.73 7.06 9.60
C PRO A 43 17.59 5.61 10.10
N GLU A 44 16.42 5.24 10.63
CA GLU A 44 16.10 3.90 11.13
C GLU A 44 15.61 2.95 10.02
N ASN A 45 15.12 3.49 8.90
CA ASN A 45 14.65 2.74 7.74
C ASN A 45 15.41 3.14 6.46
N ALA A 46 16.70 2.81 6.42
CA ALA A 46 17.59 3.15 5.30
C ALA A 46 17.15 2.56 3.94
N ASN A 47 16.27 1.55 3.95
CA ASN A 47 15.79 0.89 2.74
C ASN A 47 14.45 1.47 2.23
N GLY A 48 13.78 2.27 3.05
CA GLY A 48 12.44 2.78 2.79
C GLY A 48 11.40 1.65 2.64
N LEU A 49 11.58 0.54 3.36
CA LEU A 49 10.70 -0.63 3.29
C LEU A 49 9.75 -0.69 4.48
N MET A 50 8.50 -1.04 4.22
CA MET A 50 7.48 -1.25 5.24
C MET A 50 6.73 -2.54 4.94
N ARG A 51 6.54 -3.39 5.96
CA ARG A 51 5.70 -4.59 5.83
C ARG A 51 4.23 -4.16 5.82
N LEU A 52 3.45 -4.75 4.91
CA LEU A 52 2.01 -4.54 4.87
C LEU A 52 1.29 -5.64 5.65
N ASP A 53 0.20 -5.25 6.32
CA ASP A 53 -0.77 -6.15 6.96
C ASP A 53 -1.69 -6.79 5.91
N LEU A 54 -1.09 -7.56 5.00
CA LEU A 54 -1.76 -8.22 3.88
C LEU A 54 -1.12 -9.58 3.58
N THR A 55 -1.95 -10.57 3.28
CA THR A 55 -1.56 -11.76 2.51
C THR A 55 -1.48 -11.43 1.02
N TYR A 56 -0.85 -12.29 0.22
CA TYR A 56 -0.79 -12.10 -1.23
C TYR A 56 -2.19 -12.07 -1.88
N CYS A 57 -3.12 -12.93 -1.44
CA CYS A 57 -4.49 -12.92 -1.96
C CYS A 57 -5.20 -11.61 -1.63
N GLN A 58 -5.12 -11.15 -0.38
CA GLN A 58 -5.70 -9.86 0.02
C GLN A 58 -5.07 -8.72 -0.77
N TYR A 59 -3.76 -8.75 -1.03
CA TYR A 59 -3.11 -7.74 -1.86
C TYR A 59 -3.72 -7.64 -3.26
N ILE A 60 -3.96 -8.79 -3.93
CA ILE A 60 -4.57 -8.81 -5.27
C ILE A 60 -6.03 -8.32 -5.23
N ASP A 61 -6.80 -8.74 -4.22
CA ASP A 61 -8.20 -8.31 -4.10
C ASP A 61 -8.32 -6.81 -3.79
N THR A 62 -7.47 -6.30 -2.89
CA THR A 62 -7.41 -4.87 -2.59
C THR A 62 -6.93 -4.07 -3.79
N LEU A 63 -5.93 -4.53 -4.54
CA LEU A 63 -5.48 -3.88 -5.78
C LEU A 63 -6.62 -3.74 -6.80
N ARG A 64 -7.47 -4.76 -6.90
CA ARG A 64 -8.66 -4.73 -7.78
C ARG A 64 -9.73 -3.77 -7.27
N ALA A 65 -9.94 -3.67 -5.96
CA ALA A 65 -10.89 -2.71 -5.38
C ALA A 65 -10.40 -1.26 -5.57
N THR A 66 -9.11 -1.00 -5.35
CA THR A 66 -8.52 0.34 -5.41
C THR A 66 -8.10 0.78 -6.80
N LYS A 67 -8.18 -0.11 -7.80
CA LYS A 67 -7.72 0.12 -9.19
C LYS A 67 -6.28 0.64 -9.26
N GLY A 68 -5.44 0.31 -8.28
CA GLY A 68 -4.09 0.86 -8.17
C GLY A 68 -4.02 2.34 -7.82
N THR A 69 -5.02 2.89 -7.11
CA THR A 69 -5.02 4.30 -6.66
C THR A 69 -3.73 4.62 -5.90
N LEU A 70 -3.10 5.73 -6.27
CA LEU A 70 -1.82 6.14 -5.69
C LEU A 70 -1.89 6.20 -4.15
N GLY A 71 -0.97 5.49 -3.50
CA GLY A 71 -0.86 5.46 -2.03
C GLY A 71 -1.72 4.41 -1.33
N TRP A 72 -2.53 3.61 -2.04
CA TRP A 72 -3.37 2.57 -1.42
C TRP A 72 -2.61 1.59 -0.50
N PRO A 73 -1.36 1.16 -0.80
CA PRO A 73 -0.65 0.22 0.07
C PRO A 73 -0.37 0.80 1.47
N LEU A 74 -0.29 2.13 1.60
CA LEU A 74 -0.08 2.81 2.88
C LEU A 74 -1.23 2.57 3.86
N LEU A 75 -2.43 2.25 3.38
CA LEU A 75 -3.58 1.86 4.20
C LEU A 75 -3.38 0.54 4.97
N TYR A 76 -2.37 -0.24 4.60
CA TYR A 76 -2.04 -1.51 5.26
C TYR A 76 -0.67 -1.47 5.95
N GLY A 77 0.00 -0.31 5.94
CA GLY A 77 1.24 -0.10 6.65
C GLY A 77 1.04 0.42 8.07
N ASP A 78 2.05 0.22 8.91
CA ASP A 78 2.16 0.86 10.22
C ASP A 78 2.75 2.27 10.05
N ILE A 79 1.91 3.22 9.65
CA ILE A 79 2.30 4.61 9.34
C ILE A 79 1.18 5.60 9.58
N LEU A 80 1.53 6.81 10.03
CA LEU A 80 0.61 7.96 10.09
C LEU A 80 0.73 8.83 8.84
N LEU A 81 -0.41 9.18 8.24
CA LEU A 81 -0.52 9.99 7.01
C LEU A 81 -0.80 11.47 7.29
N ARG A 82 -0.43 11.96 8.48
CA ARG A 82 -0.72 13.32 8.97
C ARG A 82 0.24 14.41 8.47
N GLY A 83 1.30 14.04 7.75
CA GLY A 83 2.35 14.97 7.28
C GLY A 83 2.09 15.57 5.90
N LYS A 84 2.64 16.76 5.63
CA LYS A 84 2.57 17.43 4.31
C LYS A 84 3.07 16.53 3.17
N VAL A 85 4.04 15.67 3.45
CA VAL A 85 4.61 14.72 2.48
C VAL A 85 3.61 13.68 1.99
N PHE A 86 2.55 13.38 2.78
CA PHE A 86 1.51 12.41 2.41
C PHE A 86 0.23 13.07 1.86
N HIS A 87 0.21 14.40 1.72
CA HIS A 87 -1.00 15.14 1.34
C HIS A 87 -1.60 14.64 0.02
N GLU A 88 -0.76 14.39 -0.98
CA GLU A 88 -1.21 13.89 -2.29
C GLU A 88 -1.82 12.48 -2.20
N TYR A 89 -1.23 11.58 -1.40
CA TYR A 89 -1.81 10.26 -1.17
C TYR A 89 -3.17 10.36 -0.48
N VAL A 90 -3.28 11.17 0.57
CA VAL A 90 -4.55 11.35 1.28
C VAL A 90 -5.62 11.92 0.35
N LEU A 91 -5.26 12.89 -0.51
CA LEU A 91 -6.19 13.46 -1.48
C LEU A 91 -6.70 12.41 -2.48
N ASN A 92 -5.79 11.61 -3.05
CA ASN A 92 -6.13 10.54 -3.98
C ASN A 92 -6.99 9.45 -3.33
N LEU A 93 -6.66 9.05 -2.10
CA LEU A 93 -7.41 8.03 -1.36
C LEU A 93 -8.81 8.52 -1.01
N ARG A 94 -8.97 9.77 -0.57
CA ARG A 94 -10.29 10.36 -0.31
C ARG A 94 -11.14 10.41 -1.57
N LYS A 95 -10.56 10.89 -2.67
CA LYS A 95 -11.25 10.97 -3.96
C LYS A 95 -11.67 9.58 -4.47
N MET A 96 -10.80 8.58 -4.33
CA MET A 96 -11.13 7.19 -4.65
C MET A 96 -12.30 6.68 -3.79
N LEU A 97 -12.27 6.88 -2.47
CA LEU A 97 -13.33 6.43 -1.56
C LEU A 97 -14.66 7.16 -1.76
N GLU A 98 -14.64 8.36 -2.34
CA GLU A 98 -15.84 9.10 -2.73
C GLU A 98 -16.44 8.57 -4.03
N ILE A 99 -15.61 8.35 -5.06
CA ILE A 99 -16.08 8.05 -6.43
C ILE A 99 -16.31 6.55 -6.64
N PHE A 100 -15.40 5.70 -6.16
CA PHE A 100 -15.38 4.28 -6.54
C PHE A 100 -16.56 3.45 -6.01
N PRO A 101 -17.17 3.75 -4.86
CA PRO A 101 -18.41 3.07 -4.46
C PRO A 101 -19.55 3.27 -5.47
N GLN A 102 -19.57 4.39 -6.20
CA GLN A 102 -20.58 4.68 -7.22
C GLN A 102 -20.24 4.01 -8.56
N GLU A 103 -18.98 4.10 -8.99
CA GLU A 103 -18.52 3.58 -10.28
C GLU A 103 -18.30 2.05 -10.27
N PHE A 104 -17.95 1.49 -9.12
CA PHE A 104 -17.63 0.07 -8.93
C PHE A 104 -18.35 -0.49 -7.69
N PRO A 105 -19.69 -0.55 -7.69
CA PRO A 105 -20.49 -0.92 -6.52
C PRO A 105 -20.34 -2.39 -6.09
N GLY A 106 -19.66 -3.22 -6.89
CA GLY A 106 -19.40 -4.63 -6.58
C GLY A 106 -18.26 -4.90 -5.58
N TYR A 107 -17.63 -3.84 -5.04
CA TYR A 107 -16.56 -3.95 -4.05
C TYR A 107 -17.00 -3.29 -2.74
N ASP A 108 -16.54 -3.85 -1.61
CA ASP A 108 -16.72 -3.24 -0.29
C ASP A 108 -15.56 -2.28 0.00
N TYR A 109 -15.89 -1.03 0.33
CA TYR A 109 -14.95 0.04 0.67
C TYR A 109 -14.94 0.39 2.16
N ALA A 110 -15.71 -0.32 3.00
CA ALA A 110 -15.81 -0.03 4.44
C ALA A 110 -14.46 -0.19 5.14
N GLU A 111 -13.73 -1.26 4.87
CA GLU A 111 -12.40 -1.50 5.43
C GLU A 111 -11.41 -0.39 5.04
N LEU A 112 -11.40 0.01 3.76
CA LEU A 112 -10.50 1.05 3.26
C LEU A 112 -10.79 2.41 3.90
N ASN A 113 -12.07 2.73 4.14
CA ASN A 113 -12.46 3.92 4.91
C ASN A 113 -11.96 3.86 6.36
N GLY A 114 -12.16 2.73 7.04
CA GLY A 114 -11.68 2.53 8.41
C GLY A 114 -10.17 2.68 8.52
N ARG A 115 -9.42 2.00 7.63
CA ARG A 115 -7.96 2.07 7.59
C ARG A 115 -7.43 3.46 7.28
N LEU A 116 -8.11 4.23 6.42
CA LEU A 116 -7.74 5.63 6.18
C LEU A 116 -7.96 6.47 7.44
N ALA A 117 -9.11 6.31 8.11
CA ALA A 117 -9.42 7.06 9.32
C ALA A 117 -8.44 6.80 10.46
N GLU A 118 -7.97 5.55 10.64
CA GLU A 118 -6.97 5.18 11.65
C GLU A 118 -5.60 5.85 11.44
N ARG A 119 -5.27 6.21 10.20
CA ARG A 119 -3.95 6.74 9.80
C ARG A 119 -3.92 8.26 9.68
N LEU A 120 -5.10 8.87 9.62
CA LEU A 120 -5.31 10.32 9.64
C LEU A 120 -5.39 10.86 11.04
#